data_AF-A0A965H2A5-F1
#
_entry.id   AF-A0A965H2A5-F1
#
_cell.length_a   1.000
_cell.length_b   1.000
_cell.length_c   1.000
_cell.angle_alpha   90.00
_cell.angle_beta   90.00
_cell.angle_gamma   90.00
#
_symmetry.space_group_name_H-M   'P 1'
#
loop_
_entity.id
_entity.type
_entity.pdbx_description
1 polymer ?
#
loop_
_entity_poly.entity_id
_entity_poly.type
_entity_poly.pdbx_seq_one_letter_code
_entity_poly.pdbx_strand_id
1 'polypeptide(L)'
;MFNPSQDEVRRFFCEVFRKHVGRLPLTPLESIAASWVDQHPEYHPVLSDEPTALRAHFDAADSGGNPFLHLSMHLAIAEQLSIDQPPGIRSAWERIASIKGDEHAAAHEVMECLGEVLWT
;
A
#
# COMPACT_ATOMS: atom_id res chain seq x y z
N MET A 1 -0.21 -18.64 6.10
CA MET A 1 -0.57 -17.68 5.04
C MET A 1 -1.55 -16.70 5.66
N PHE A 2 -1.12 -15.46 5.87
CA PHE A 2 -2.02 -14.39 6.32
C PHE A 2 -2.81 -13.96 5.08
N ASN A 3 -4.08 -14.35 4.99
CA ASN A 3 -4.94 -14.01 3.86
C ASN A 3 -6.16 -13.25 4.40
N PRO A 4 -6.00 -11.97 4.75
CA PRO A 4 -7.09 -11.18 5.31
C PRO A 4 -8.21 -11.06 4.28
N SER A 5 -9.44 -11.05 4.77
CA SER A 5 -10.61 -10.68 3.98
C SER A 5 -10.53 -9.22 3.53
N GLN A 6 -11.29 -8.89 2.49
CA GLN A 6 -11.39 -7.52 1.98
C GLN A 6 -11.79 -6.52 3.07
N ASP A 7 -12.73 -6.90 3.93
CA ASP A 7 -13.20 -6.07 5.04
C ASP A 7 -12.11 -5.85 6.10
N GLU A 8 -11.28 -6.85 6.37
CA GLU A 8 -10.15 -6.72 7.31
C GLU A 8 -9.11 -5.75 6.77
N VAL A 9 -8.77 -5.82 5.48
CA VAL A 9 -7.86 -4.86 4.82
C VAL A 9 -8.42 -3.44 4.89
N ARG A 10 -9.72 -3.27 4.59
CA ARG A 10 -10.38 -1.96 4.65
C ARG A 10 -10.35 -1.36 6.04
N ARG A 11 -10.75 -2.13 7.05
CA ARG A 11 -10.70 -1.69 8.46
C ARG A 11 -9.28 -1.35 8.89
N PHE A 12 -8.30 -2.16 8.49
CA PHE A 12 -6.90 -1.92 8.81
C PHE A 12 -6.45 -0.53 8.32
N PHE A 13 -6.67 -0.20 7.04
CA PHE A 13 -6.22 1.10 6.52
C PHE A 13 -7.04 2.28 7.07
N CYS A 14 -8.35 2.12 7.32
CA CYS A 14 -9.14 3.15 7.98
C CYS A 14 -8.64 3.42 9.41
N GLU A 15 -8.30 2.36 10.15
CA GLU A 15 -7.74 2.45 11.51
C GLU A 15 -6.34 3.08 11.51
N VAL A 16 -5.47 2.71 10.56
CA VAL A 16 -4.16 3.33 10.34
C VAL A 16 -4.33 4.83 10.11
N PHE A 17 -5.21 5.24 9.21
CA PHE A 17 -5.46 6.65 8.90
C PHE A 17 -5.98 7.40 10.13
N ARG A 18 -6.96 6.84 10.84
CA ARG A 18 -7.52 7.43 12.07
C ARG A 18 -6.43 7.61 13.14
N LYS A 19 -5.60 6.59 13.37
CA LYS A 19 -4.50 6.67 14.34
C LYS A 19 -3.44 7.67 13.91
N HIS A 20 -3.06 7.69 12.64
CA HIS A 20 -2.05 8.58 12.09
C HIS A 20 -2.46 10.05 12.23
N VAL A 21 -3.66 10.43 11.76
CA VAL A 21 -4.21 11.79 11.89
C VAL A 21 -4.40 12.17 13.35
N GLY A 22 -4.85 11.23 14.18
CA GLY A 22 -5.01 11.42 15.62
C GLY A 22 -3.71 11.43 16.42
N ARG A 23 -2.55 11.20 15.79
CA ARG A 23 -1.23 11.03 16.43
C ARG A 23 -1.24 10.00 17.57
N LEU A 24 -2.01 8.93 17.37
CA LEU A 24 -2.08 7.80 18.31
C LEU A 24 -0.90 6.86 18.07
N PRO A 25 -0.53 6.04 19.07
CA PRO A 25 0.51 5.03 18.89
C PRO A 25 0.20 4.07 17.74
N LEU A 26 1.18 3.89 16.86
CA LEU A 26 1.13 2.95 15.74
C LEU A 26 2.01 1.74 16.04
N THR A 27 1.56 0.55 15.66
CA THR A 27 2.43 -0.63 15.58
C THR A 27 3.46 -0.47 14.44
N PRO A 28 4.50 -1.30 14.36
CA PRO A 28 5.45 -1.24 13.25
C PRO A 28 4.80 -1.36 11.87
N LEU A 29 3.87 -2.29 11.70
CA LEU A 29 3.13 -2.45 10.44
C LEU A 29 2.25 -1.23 10.13
N GLU A 30 1.56 -0.70 11.13
CA GLU A 30 0.74 0.51 10.97
C GLU A 30 1.61 1.74 10.63
N SER A 31 2.86 1.78 11.09
CA SER A 31 3.80 2.87 10.79
C SER A 31 4.24 2.85 9.32
N ILE A 32 4.51 1.65 8.79
CA ILE A 32 4.79 1.46 7.36
C ILE A 32 3.55 1.78 6.52
N ALA A 33 2.37 1.32 6.94
CA ALA A 33 1.13 1.64 6.25
C ALA A 33 0.86 3.15 6.24
N ALA A 34 1.08 3.83 7.37
CA ALA A 34 0.89 5.26 7.48
C ALA A 34 1.80 6.05 6.53
N SER A 35 3.08 5.67 6.39
CA SER A 35 3.97 6.36 5.46
C SER A 35 3.53 6.23 4.01
N TRP A 36 2.92 5.10 3.62
CA TRP A 36 2.33 4.97 2.28
C TRP A 36 1.02 5.75 2.15
N VAL A 37 0.18 5.77 3.18
CA VAL A 37 -1.04 6.59 3.19
C VAL A 37 -0.72 8.08 3.03
N ASP A 38 0.38 8.58 3.61
CA ASP A 38 0.82 9.97 3.45
C ASP A 38 1.20 10.31 1.99
N GLN A 39 1.72 9.33 1.24
CA GLN A 39 2.07 9.48 -0.17
C GLN A 39 0.85 9.47 -1.10
N HIS A 40 -0.33 9.08 -0.60
CA HIS A 40 -1.60 9.01 -1.34
C HIS A 40 -2.71 9.86 -0.73
N PRO A 41 -2.60 11.20 -0.75
CA PRO A 41 -3.66 12.10 -0.27
C PRO A 41 -5.01 11.89 -0.98
N GLU A 42 -5.02 11.39 -2.20
CA GLU A 42 -6.22 11.02 -2.96
C GLU A 42 -7.07 9.94 -2.28
N TYR A 43 -6.47 9.10 -1.43
CA TYR A 43 -7.17 8.05 -0.70
C TYR A 43 -7.66 8.48 0.68
N HIS A 44 -7.21 9.62 1.20
CA HIS A 44 -7.62 10.12 2.52
C HIS A 44 -9.14 10.24 2.69
N PRO A 45 -9.93 10.71 1.70
CA PRO A 45 -11.39 10.79 1.85
C PRO A 45 -12.03 9.43 2.12
N VAL A 46 -11.64 8.39 1.39
CA VAL A 46 -12.23 7.05 1.59
C VAL A 46 -11.75 6.40 2.88
N LEU A 47 -10.49 6.64 3.28
CA LEU A 47 -9.94 6.14 4.54
C LEU A 47 -10.53 6.83 5.78
N SER A 48 -11.09 8.03 5.61
CA SER A 48 -11.72 8.79 6.70
C SER A 48 -13.13 8.33 7.08
N ASP A 49 -13.77 7.49 6.25
CA ASP A 49 -15.14 7.00 6.45
C ASP A 49 -15.20 5.47 6.29
N GLU A 50 -14.86 4.74 7.37
CA GLU A 50 -14.86 3.28 7.39
C GLU A 50 -16.21 2.66 6.97
N PRO A 51 -17.39 3.10 7.48
CA PRO A 51 -18.67 2.58 7.02
C PRO A 51 -18.90 2.70 5.51
N THR A 52 -18.43 3.77 4.87
CA THR A 52 -18.51 3.95 3.42
C THR A 52 -17.47 3.10 2.70
N ALA A 53 -16.23 3.06 3.19
CA ALA A 53 -15.16 2.21 2.67
C ALA A 53 -15.56 0.73 2.60
N LEU A 54 -16.22 0.22 3.65
CA LEU A 54 -16.69 -1.17 3.71
C LEU A 54 -17.77 -1.49 2.68
N ARG A 55 -18.59 -0.52 2.30
CA ARG A 55 -19.68 -0.70 1.32
C ARG A 55 -19.29 -0.30 -0.10
N ALA A 56 -18.12 0.32 -0.28
CA ALA A 56 -17.67 0.78 -1.58
C ALA A 56 -17.38 -0.39 -2.53
N HIS A 57 -17.73 -0.20 -3.79
CA HIS A 57 -17.32 -1.06 -4.90
C HIS A 57 -16.32 -0.27 -5.74
N PHE A 58 -15.16 -0.88 -6.01
CA PHE A 58 -14.11 -0.29 -6.84
C PHE A 58 -13.99 -1.17 -8.07
N ASP A 59 -14.32 -0.63 -9.24
CA ASP A 59 -14.19 -1.36 -10.49
C ASP A 59 -12.77 -1.20 -11.03
N ALA A 60 -12.25 -2.23 -11.69
CA ALA A 60 -10.91 -2.18 -12.29
C ALA A 60 -10.77 -1.10 -13.38
N ALA A 61 -11.90 -0.61 -13.91
CA ALA A 61 -11.96 0.46 -14.92
C ALA A 61 -11.95 1.87 -14.31
N ASP A 62 -12.09 2.01 -12.98
CA ASP A 62 -12.05 3.31 -12.32
C ASP A 62 -10.65 3.92 -12.44
N SER A 63 -10.59 5.18 -12.86
CA SER A 63 -9.34 5.91 -13.17
C SER A 63 -8.34 6.03 -12.01
N GLY A 64 -8.73 5.63 -10.79
CA GLY A 64 -7.87 5.59 -9.60
C GLY A 64 -7.65 4.19 -9.00
N GLY A 65 -8.20 3.14 -9.62
CA GLY A 65 -8.15 1.76 -9.14
C GLY A 65 -8.82 1.56 -7.77
N ASN A 66 -8.58 0.39 -7.16
CA ASN A 66 -9.02 0.09 -5.80
C ASN A 66 -7.96 0.58 -4.78
N PRO A 67 -8.24 1.62 -3.96
CA PRO A 67 -7.28 2.19 -3.01
C PRO A 67 -6.68 1.16 -2.05
N PHE A 68 -7.51 0.21 -1.60
CA PHE A 68 -7.11 -0.80 -0.63
C PHE A 68 -6.19 -1.85 -1.25
N LEU A 69 -6.43 -2.21 -2.51
CA LEU A 69 -5.54 -3.09 -3.26
C LEU A 69 -4.19 -2.40 -3.46
N HIS A 70 -4.21 -1.15 -3.92
CA HIS A 70 -3.00 -0.36 -4.17
C HIS A 70 -2.14 -0.26 -2.90
N LEU A 71 -2.72 0.21 -1.79
CA LEU A 71 -1.98 0.32 -0.52
C LEU A 71 -1.50 -1.04 0.00
N SER A 72 -2.24 -2.12 -0.23
CA SER A 72 -1.79 -3.47 0.13
C SER A 72 -0.59 -3.92 -0.71
N MET A 73 -0.53 -3.55 -1.99
CA MET A 73 0.62 -3.84 -2.84
C MET A 73 1.88 -3.11 -2.33
N HIS A 74 1.77 -1.88 -1.84
CA HIS A 74 2.89 -1.20 -1.18
C HIS A 74 3.40 -1.95 0.06
N LEU A 75 2.50 -2.50 0.88
CA LEU A 75 2.89 -3.30 2.03
C LEU A 75 3.57 -4.62 1.62
N ALA A 76 3.07 -5.27 0.57
CA ALA A 76 3.69 -6.47 0.02
C ALA A 76 5.11 -6.17 -0.50
N ILE A 77 5.29 -5.06 -1.22
CA ILE A 77 6.62 -4.62 -1.70
C ILE A 77 7.54 -4.32 -0.51
N ALA A 78 7.06 -3.62 0.51
CA ALA A 78 7.85 -3.33 1.71
C ALA A 78 8.30 -4.63 2.42
N GLU A 79 7.42 -5.62 2.52
CA GLU A 79 7.77 -6.95 3.05
C GLU A 79 8.82 -7.63 2.16
N GLN A 80 8.58 -7.71 0.85
CA GLN A 80 9.50 -8.28 -0.15
C GLN A 80 10.91 -7.67 -0.04
N LEU A 81 11.01 -6.35 0.08
CA LEU A 81 12.28 -5.64 0.27
C LEU A 81 12.94 -6.01 1.62
N SER A 82 12.15 -6.11 2.69
CA SER A 82 12.65 -6.40 4.04
C SER A 82 13.30 -7.79 4.15
N ILE A 83 12.79 -8.78 3.41
CA ILE A 83 13.30 -10.15 3.40
C ILE A 83 14.11 -10.49 2.13
N ASP A 84 14.28 -9.53 1.22
CA ASP A 84 14.89 -9.70 -0.11
C ASP A 84 14.30 -10.90 -0.87
N GLN A 85 12.97 -10.91 -1.01
CA GLN A 85 12.24 -11.93 -1.77
C GLN A 85 11.39 -11.26 -2.86
N PRO A 86 11.61 -11.60 -4.15
CA PRO A 86 12.62 -12.53 -4.65
C PRO A 86 14.06 -12.04 -4.42
N PRO A 87 15.06 -12.95 -4.33
CA PRO A 87 16.45 -12.57 -4.09
C PRO A 87 16.95 -11.50 -5.07
N GLY A 88 17.55 -10.44 -4.54
CA GLY A 88 18.05 -9.30 -5.32
C GLY A 88 17.04 -8.18 -5.55
N ILE A 89 15.78 -8.31 -5.12
CA ILE A 89 14.77 -7.24 -5.22
C ILE A 89 15.24 -5.97 -4.51
N ARG A 90 15.91 -6.09 -3.36
CA ARG A 90 16.43 -4.92 -2.62
C ARG A 90 17.48 -4.17 -3.43
N SER A 91 18.41 -4.90 -4.02
CA SER A 91 19.46 -4.29 -4.85
C SER A 91 18.88 -3.63 -6.11
N ALA A 92 17.85 -4.23 -6.71
CA ALA A 92 17.14 -3.65 -7.85
C ALA A 92 16.41 -2.36 -7.45
N TRP A 93 15.70 -2.40 -6.32
CA TRP A 93 15.03 -1.24 -5.73
C TRP A 93 15.97 -0.08 -5.48
N GLU A 94 17.08 -0.31 -4.78
CA GLU A 94 18.06 0.72 -4.42
C GLU A 94 18.61 1.41 -5.67
N ARG A 95 18.84 0.67 -6.77
CA ARG A 95 19.26 1.25 -8.05
C ARG A 95 18.18 2.17 -8.63
N ILE A 96 16.93 1.72 -8.67
CA ILE A 96 15.81 2.51 -9.22
C ILE A 96 15.58 3.77 -8.37
N ALA A 97 15.51 3.62 -7.05
CA ALA A 97 15.35 4.72 -6.10
C ALA A 97 16.50 5.73 -6.23
N SER A 98 17.74 5.27 -6.37
CA SER A 98 18.89 6.16 -6.60
C SER A 98 18.82 6.92 -7.93
N ILE A 99 18.29 6.31 -8.99
CA ILE A 99 18.15 6.95 -10.30
C ILE A 99 17.03 7.99 -10.28
N LYS A 100 15.90 7.66 -9.62
CA LYS A 100 14.72 8.53 -9.58
C LYS A 100 14.81 9.64 -8.52
N GLY A 101 15.54 9.41 -7.43
CA GLY A 101 15.57 10.31 -6.28
C GLY A 101 14.24 10.38 -5.51
N ASP A 102 13.34 9.42 -5.75
CA ASP A 102 12.00 9.35 -5.17
C ASP A 102 11.62 7.89 -4.91
N GLU A 103 11.44 7.55 -3.64
CA GLU A 103 11.05 6.20 -3.19
C GLU A 103 9.63 5.84 -3.62
N HIS A 104 8.72 6.81 -3.72
CA HIS A 104 7.36 6.57 -4.16
C HIS A 104 7.32 6.20 -5.64
N ALA A 105 8.07 6.93 -6.47
CA ALA A 105 8.23 6.59 -7.88
C ALA A 105 8.94 5.25 -8.08
N ALA A 106 9.91 4.87 -7.23
CA ALA A 106 10.50 3.54 -7.26
C ALA A 106 9.50 2.43 -6.85
N ALA A 107 8.62 2.72 -5.90
CA ALA A 107 7.53 1.86 -5.48
C ALA A 107 6.62 1.46 -6.63
N HIS A 108 6.20 2.44 -7.42
CA HIS A 108 5.30 2.20 -8.54
C HIS A 108 5.94 1.36 -9.65
N GLU A 109 7.23 1.52 -9.95
CA GLU A 109 7.90 0.64 -10.93
C GLU A 109 7.92 -0.83 -10.49
N VAL A 110 8.22 -1.09 -9.21
CA VAL A 110 8.19 -2.46 -8.68
C VAL A 110 6.76 -2.99 -8.65
N MET A 111 5.79 -2.12 -8.37
CA MET A 111 4.37 -2.47 -8.38
C MET A 111 3.86 -2.88 -9.76
N GLU A 112 4.31 -2.21 -10.83
CA GLU A 112 3.99 -2.61 -12.20
C GLU A 112 4.45 -4.06 -12.47
N CYS A 113 5.70 -4.38 -12.13
CA CYS A 113 6.21 -5.76 -12.24
C CYS A 113 5.42 -6.76 -11.37
N LEU A 114 5.06 -6.38 -10.14
CA LEU A 114 4.25 -7.23 -9.26
C LEU A 114 2.86 -7.49 -9.83
N GLY A 115 2.24 -6.47 -10.41
CA GLY A 115 0.93 -6.56 -11.06
C GLY A 115 0.91 -7.53 -12.23
N GLU A 116 1.96 -7.52 -13.06
CA GLU A 116 2.11 -8.49 -14.15
C GLU A 116 2.11 -9.94 -13.63
N VAL A 117 2.88 -10.23 -12.58
CA VAL A 117 2.98 -11.60 -12.01
C VAL A 117 1.67 -12.09 -11.40
N LEU A 118 0.88 -11.18 -10.80
CA LEU A 118 -0.40 -11.54 -10.17
C LEU A 118 -1.52 -11.81 -11.17
N TRP A 119 -1.40 -11.32 -12.41
CA TRP A 119 -2.45 -11.41 -13.45
C TRP A 119 -2.03 -12.17 -14.72
N THR A 120 -0.90 -12.87 -14.66
CA THR A 120 -0.48 -13.93 -15.61
C THR A 120 -0.91 -15.30 -15.14
#